data_AF-A0A3N7DEC9-F1
#
_entry.id   AF-A0A3N7DEC9-F1
#
_cell.length_a   1.000
_cell.length_b   1.000
_cell.length_c   1.000
_cell.angle_alpha   90.00
_cell.angle_beta   90.00
_cell.angle_gamma   90.00
#
_symmetry.space_group_name_H-M   'P 1'
#
loop_
_entity.id
_entity.type
_entity.pdbx_description
1 polymer ?
#
loop_
_entity_poly.entity_id
_entity_poly.type
_entity_poly.pdbx_seq_one_letter_code
_entity_poly.pdbx_strand_id
1 'polypeptide(L)'
;MGVKKHLLDAQAKLPGGTIVKGPVTTSDDKTYHFKSQSGAADFYLYVMRDDNGWYESGGNEAEHPQEVVDQIGTQIDDFLSKNG
;
A
#
# COMPACT_ATOMS: atom_id res chain seq x y z
N MET A 1 -11.61 -3.99 -17.54
CA MET A 1 -11.07 -4.96 -16.57
C MET A 1 -9.55 -4.80 -16.59
N GLY A 2 -9.00 -3.93 -15.75
CA GLY A 2 -7.54 -3.73 -15.65
C GLY A 2 -6.91 -4.95 -14.99
N VAL A 3 -5.84 -5.47 -15.58
CA VAL A 3 -5.11 -6.62 -15.04
C VAL A 3 -4.36 -6.13 -13.80
N LYS A 4 -4.68 -6.66 -12.61
CA LYS A 4 -3.93 -6.33 -11.39
C LYS A 4 -2.52 -6.92 -11.50
N LYS A 5 -1.52 -6.08 -11.70
CA LYS A 5 -0.11 -6.47 -11.69
C LYS A 5 0.40 -6.45 -10.26
N HIS A 6 1.02 -7.55 -9.83
CA HIS A 6 1.80 -7.57 -8.60
C HIS A 6 3.07 -6.74 -8.80
N LEU A 7 3.37 -5.85 -7.86
CA LEU A 7 4.61 -5.06 -7.85
C LEU A 7 5.61 -5.65 -6.86
N LEU A 8 5.25 -5.63 -5.58
CA LEU A 8 6.10 -6.10 -4.49
C LEU A 8 5.27 -6.58 -3.31
N ASP A 9 5.89 -7.34 -2.40
CA ASP A 9 5.34 -7.60 -1.07
C ASP A 9 5.81 -6.52 -0.10
N ALA A 10 4.90 -5.62 0.27
CA ALA A 10 5.18 -4.57 1.25
C ALA A 10 4.84 -5.03 2.67
N GLN A 11 5.44 -4.37 3.64
CA GLN A 11 5.10 -4.51 5.05
C GLN A 11 4.99 -3.16 5.73
N ALA A 12 4.05 -3.00 6.64
CA ALA A 12 3.91 -1.79 7.41
C ALA A 12 3.60 -2.10 8.86
N LYS A 13 4.08 -1.23 9.75
CA LYS A 13 3.79 -1.32 11.18
C LYS A 13 2.63 -0.39 11.52
N LEU A 14 1.56 -0.96 12.03
CA LEU A 14 0.40 -0.23 12.54
C LEU A 14 0.72 0.43 13.90
N PRO A 15 0.10 1.58 14.21
CA PRO A 15 0.13 2.14 15.55
C PRO A 15 -0.58 1.16 16.50
N GLY A 16 0.17 0.66 17.47
CA GLY A 16 -0.22 -0.49 18.29
C GLY A 16 0.73 -1.67 18.16
N GLY A 17 1.71 -1.61 17.25
CA GLY A 17 2.79 -2.59 17.14
C GLY A 17 2.46 -3.82 16.28
N THR A 18 1.24 -3.89 15.74
CA THR A 18 0.83 -4.93 14.79
C THR A 18 1.55 -4.70 13.47
N ILE A 19 2.13 -5.75 12.89
CA ILE A 19 2.77 -5.69 11.58
C ILE A 19 1.83 -6.31 10.57
N VAL A 20 1.49 -5.53 9.54
CA VAL A 20 0.74 -6.01 8.38
C VAL A 20 1.71 -6.26 7.23
N LYS A 21 1.53 -7.37 6.54
CA LYS A 21 2.36 -7.73 5.38
C LYS A 21 1.49 -8.29 4.28
N GLY A 22 1.75 -7.87 3.05
CA GLY A 22 1.08 -8.44 1.90
C GLY A 22 1.46 -7.82 0.56
N PRO A 23 0.93 -8.38 -0.53
CA PRO A 23 1.25 -7.94 -1.87
C PRO A 23 0.63 -6.56 -2.17
N VAL A 24 1.42 -5.71 -2.79
CA VAL A 24 0.99 -4.49 -3.46
C VAL A 24 0.73 -4.82 -4.91
N THR A 25 -0.47 -4.49 -5.37
CA THR A 25 -0.90 -4.66 -6.75
C THR A 25 -1.29 -3.32 -7.35
N THR A 26 -0.99 -3.07 -8.62
CA THR A 26 -1.44 -1.89 -9.34
C THR A 26 -2.22 -2.30 -10.58
N SER A 27 -3.21 -1.50 -10.98
CA SER A 27 -3.96 -1.73 -12.22
C SER A 27 -3.66 -0.67 -13.29
N ASP A 28 -3.25 0.52 -12.87
CA ASP A 28 -3.15 1.71 -13.72
C ASP A 28 -1.85 2.50 -13.47
N ASP A 29 -0.89 1.91 -12.74
CA ASP A 29 0.39 2.52 -12.29
C ASP A 29 0.24 3.83 -11.49
N LYS A 30 -1.00 4.21 -11.18
CA LYS A 30 -1.38 5.37 -10.36
C LYS A 30 -2.01 4.96 -9.02
N THR A 31 -2.72 3.84 -9.01
CA THR A 31 -3.45 3.35 -7.84
C THR A 31 -2.90 2.01 -7.41
N TYR A 32 -2.39 1.98 -6.19
CA TYR A 32 -1.71 0.83 -5.61
C TYR A 32 -2.57 0.26 -4.51
N HIS A 33 -2.95 -0.98 -4.67
CA HIS A 33 -3.77 -1.72 -3.73
C HIS A 33 -2.89 -2.64 -2.91
N PHE A 34 -2.77 -2.32 -1.63
CA PHE A 34 -2.14 -3.17 -0.63
C PHE A 34 -3.21 -4.03 0.05
N LYS A 35 -2.98 -5.34 0.11
CA LYS A 35 -3.83 -6.25 0.87
C LYS A 35 -2.97 -7.07 1.83
N SER A 36 -3.18 -6.87 3.13
CA SER A 36 -2.53 -7.68 4.15
C SER A 36 -3.00 -9.13 4.07
N GLN A 37 -2.04 -10.04 4.14
CA GLN A 37 -2.27 -11.48 4.27
C GLN A 37 -1.91 -12.00 5.66
N SER A 38 -1.29 -11.14 6.50
CA SER A 38 -0.77 -11.53 7.82
C SER A 38 -0.97 -10.39 8.83
N GLY A 39 -1.47 -10.72 10.03
CA GLY A 39 -1.56 -9.80 11.18
C GLY A 39 -2.95 -9.21 11.44
N ALA A 40 -3.70 -8.84 10.39
CA ALA A 40 -5.07 -8.34 10.50
C ALA A 40 -5.90 -8.91 9.34
N ALA A 41 -6.90 -9.72 9.66
CA ALA A 41 -7.85 -10.23 8.67
C ALA A 41 -8.54 -9.03 8.00
N ASP A 42 -8.57 -9.03 6.67
CA ASP A 42 -9.25 -8.01 5.85
C ASP A 42 -8.66 -6.58 5.91
N PHE A 43 -7.40 -6.44 6.29
CA PHE A 43 -6.70 -5.15 6.14
C PHE A 43 -6.31 -4.96 4.67
N TYR A 44 -6.94 -4.00 4.00
CA TYR A 44 -6.56 -3.57 2.66
C TYR A 44 -6.75 -2.07 2.53
N LEU A 45 -5.88 -1.46 1.73
CA LEU A 45 -5.90 -0.03 1.47
C LEU A 45 -5.42 0.28 0.05
N TYR A 46 -5.93 1.36 -0.48
CA TYR A 46 -5.59 1.92 -1.78
C TYR A 46 -4.79 3.19 -1.54
N VAL A 47 -3.56 3.20 -2.01
CA VAL A 47 -2.70 4.39 -1.99
C VAL A 47 -2.53 4.93 -3.39
N MET A 48 -2.51 6.24 -3.46
CA MET A 48 -2.15 7.00 -4.63
C MET A 48 -1.03 7.96 -4.28
N ARG A 49 -0.26 8.34 -5.28
CA ARG A 49 0.79 9.35 -5.15
C ARG A 49 0.33 10.63 -5.84
N ASP A 50 0.47 11.74 -5.13
CA ASP A 50 0.28 13.11 -5.61
C ASP A 50 1.61 13.88 -5.47
N ASP A 51 1.64 15.13 -5.93
CA ASP A 51 2.72 16.08 -5.71
C ASP A 51 3.11 16.24 -4.22
N ASN A 52 2.18 16.04 -3.28
CA ASN A 52 2.44 16.10 -1.83
C ASN A 52 2.94 14.77 -1.21
N GLY A 53 3.00 13.69 -1.98
CA GLY A 53 3.43 12.37 -1.52
C GLY A 53 2.34 11.31 -1.60
N TRP A 54 2.48 10.25 -0.80
CA TRP A 54 1.56 9.12 -0.77
C TRP A 54 0.36 9.42 0.14
N TYR A 55 -0.84 9.11 -0.32
CA TYR A 55 -2.07 9.28 0.44
C TYR A 55 -3.01 8.11 0.22
N GLU A 56 -3.85 7.83 1.21
CA GLU A 56 -4.92 6.85 1.08
C GLU A 56 -6.04 7.45 0.22
N SER A 57 -6.36 6.77 -0.89
CA SER A 57 -7.52 7.12 -1.73
C SER A 57 -8.75 6.26 -1.43
N GLY A 58 -8.61 5.24 -0.59
CA GLY A 58 -9.70 4.39 -0.13
C GLY A 58 -9.18 3.15 0.58
N GLY A 59 -10.05 2.42 1.26
CA GLY A 59 -9.63 1.27 2.05
C GLY A 59 -10.81 0.56 2.71
N ASN A 60 -10.51 -0.22 3.74
CA ASN A 60 -11.52 -0.70 4.67
C ASN A 60 -12.05 0.50 5.52
N GLU A 61 -13.23 0.38 6.12
CA GLU A 61 -14.03 1.44 6.79
C GLU A 61 -13.34 2.18 7.96
N ALA A 62 -12.06 1.90 8.25
CA ALA A 62 -11.25 2.63 9.21
C ALA A 62 -10.12 3.36 8.47
N GLU A 63 -10.16 4.69 8.49
CA GLU A 63 -9.06 5.56 8.01
C GLU A 63 -7.74 5.03 8.57
N HIS A 64 -6.85 4.57 7.68
CA HIS A 64 -5.58 4.05 8.13
C HIS A 64 -4.64 5.22 8.50
N PRO A 65 -3.75 5.00 9.46
CA PRO A 65 -2.80 6.04 9.84
C PRO A 65 -1.90 6.37 8.65
N GLN A 66 -1.70 7.67 8.41
CA GLN A 66 -0.85 8.17 7.33
C GLN A 66 0.57 7.59 7.37
N GLU A 67 1.06 7.25 8.57
CA GLU A 67 2.36 6.60 8.77
C GLU A 67 2.46 5.23 8.06
N VAL A 68 1.34 4.49 7.96
CA VAL A 68 1.26 3.21 7.26
C VAL A 68 1.27 3.41 5.75
N VAL A 69 0.51 4.41 5.29
CA VAL A 69 0.46 4.82 3.88
C VAL A 69 1.85 5.24 3.39
N ASP A 70 2.55 6.05 4.17
CA ASP A 70 3.90 6.54 3.86
C ASP A 70 4.94 5.40 3.83
N GLN A 71 4.86 4.46 4.79
CA GLN A 71 5.72 3.27 4.81
C GLN A 71 5.52 2.40 3.56
N ILE A 72 4.28 2.15 3.15
CA ILE A 72 3.96 1.36 1.95
C ILE A 72 4.39 2.13 0.70
N GLY A 73 4.04 3.41 0.63
CA GLY A 73 4.40 4.30 -0.46
C GLY A 73 5.90 4.38 -0.71
N THR A 74 6.70 4.51 0.34
CA THR A 74 8.16 4.52 0.26
C THR A 74 8.73 3.21 -0.31
N GLN A 75 8.17 2.07 0.08
CA GLN A 75 8.58 0.76 -0.49
C GLN A 75 8.21 0.63 -1.97
N ILE A 76 7.06 1.17 -2.37
CA ILE A 76 6.66 1.24 -3.79
C ILE A 76 7.61 2.14 -4.56
N ASP A 77 7.93 3.32 -4.03
CA ASP A 77 8.86 4.27 -4.67
C ASP A 77 10.27 3.69 -4.84
N ASP A 78 10.80 3.01 -3.83
CA ASP A 78 12.08 2.30 -3.91
C ASP A 78 12.05 1.20 -4.98
N PHE A 79 10.95 0.44 -5.06
CA PHE A 79 10.77 -0.58 -6.09
C PHE A 79 10.72 0.02 -7.50
N LEU A 80 9.93 1.07 -7.69
CA LEU A 80 9.80 1.78 -8.97
C LEU A 80 11.11 2.45 -9.38
N SER A 81 11.86 3.02 -8.43
CA SER A 81 13.18 3.62 -8.70
C SER A 81 14.23 2.57 -9.06
N LYS A 82 14.14 1.35 -8.53
CA LYS A 82 15.08 0.25 -8.83
C LYS A 82 14.77 -0.52 -10.11
N ASN A 83 13.50 -0.55 -10.52
CA ASN A 83 13.02 -1.28 -11.71
C ASN A 83 12.59 -0.35 -12.86
N GLY A 84 12.80 0.97 -12.73
CA GLY A 84 12.52 1.99 -13.73
C GLY A 84 13.63 2.22 -14.72
#